data_AF-A0A5J4KQI7-F1
#
_entry.id   AF-A0A5J4KQI7-F1
#
_cell.length_a   1.000
_cell.length_b   1.000
_cell.length_c   1.000
_cell.angle_alpha   90.00
_cell.angle_beta   90.00
_cell.angle_gamma   90.00
#
_symmetry.space_group_name_H-M   'P 1'
#
loop_
_entity.id
_entity.type
_entity.pdbx_description
1 polymer ?
#
loop_
_entity_poly.entity_id
_entity_poly.type
_entity_poly.pdbx_seq_one_letter_code
_entity_poly.pdbx_strand_id
1 'polypeptide(L)'
;MRTAYSEICAYTCHWISPDTGFTSVDHFKSKDDYPQDAYKWENYRLVCGTMNGRKGKHEDVLDPFTIQEGWFELHFPSLQVHPNENLDEDAKSQIWATIHRLDLNGATCVSGRRSWIQPYLNGVYPLSFVREKAPFMAHELTRQNLQDINMSIWDAFKQQDDTISYRW
;
A
#
# COMPACT_ATOMS: atom_id res chain seq x y z
N MET A 1 9.75 -5.40 -16.33
CA MET A 1 8.55 -5.06 -15.53
C MET A 1 8.90 -4.58 -14.13
N ARG A 2 9.56 -5.36 -13.26
CA ARG A 2 9.88 -4.94 -11.86
C ARG A 2 10.43 -3.51 -11.76
N THR A 3 11.48 -3.21 -12.52
CA THR A 3 12.14 -1.90 -12.56
C THR A 3 11.25 -0.76 -13.08
N ALA A 4 10.25 -1.05 -13.92
CA ALA A 4 9.31 -0.04 -14.42
C ALA A 4 8.27 0.40 -13.36
N TYR A 5 8.17 -0.37 -12.27
CA TYR A 5 7.36 -0.08 -11.09
C TYR A 5 8.25 0.23 -9.87
N SER A 6 9.57 0.38 -10.03
CA SER A 6 10.53 0.49 -8.92
C SER A 6 10.37 -0.61 -7.85
N GLU A 7 10.05 -1.83 -8.29
CA GLU A 7 9.79 -2.99 -7.44
C GLU A 7 8.58 -2.82 -6.49
N ILE A 8 7.74 -1.80 -6.68
CA ILE A 8 6.55 -1.51 -5.88
C ILE A 8 5.34 -2.35 -6.36
N CYS A 9 4.65 -2.97 -5.40
CA CYS A 9 3.34 -3.57 -5.60
C CYS A 9 2.30 -2.48 -5.90
N ALA A 10 1.69 -2.51 -7.08
CA ALA A 10 0.71 -1.53 -7.54
C ALA A 10 -0.53 -1.41 -6.63
N TYR A 11 -0.89 -2.47 -5.89
CA TYR A 11 -2.07 -2.52 -5.04
C TYR A 11 -1.85 -2.08 -3.58
N THR A 12 -0.64 -2.23 -3.04
CA THR A 12 -0.33 -1.82 -1.64
C THR A 12 0.62 -0.63 -1.56
N CYS A 13 1.18 -0.21 -2.70
CA CYS A 13 2.28 0.76 -2.77
C CYS A 13 3.45 0.41 -1.84
N HIS A 14 3.78 -0.88 -1.71
CA HIS A 14 4.92 -1.38 -0.93
C HIS A 14 5.96 -2.02 -1.85
N TRP A 15 7.23 -1.81 -1.55
CA TRP A 15 8.35 -2.50 -2.18
C TRP A 15 8.31 -4.02 -1.93
N ILE A 16 8.54 -4.80 -2.98
CA ILE A 16 8.54 -6.26 -2.95
C ILE A 16 9.99 -6.77 -2.93
N SER A 17 10.38 -7.50 -1.89
CA SER A 17 11.75 -8.04 -1.80
C SER A 17 12.08 -8.96 -2.99
N PRO A 18 13.27 -8.84 -3.63
CA PRO A 18 13.65 -9.64 -4.79
C PRO A 18 13.78 -11.14 -4.50
N ASP A 19 14.15 -11.50 -3.26
CA ASP A 19 14.53 -12.84 -2.82
C ASP A 19 13.39 -13.60 -2.10
N THR A 20 12.68 -12.89 -1.22
CA THR A 20 11.66 -13.43 -0.32
C THR A 20 10.24 -12.94 -0.67
N GLY A 21 10.13 -11.86 -1.44
CA GLY A 21 8.86 -11.29 -1.84
C GLY A 21 8.27 -12.01 -3.05
N PHE A 22 7.16 -12.73 -2.85
CA PHE A 22 6.44 -13.39 -3.94
C PHE A 22 5.90 -12.34 -4.93
N THR A 23 6.69 -12.03 -5.95
CA THR A 23 6.35 -11.10 -7.03
C THR A 23 5.48 -11.82 -8.06
N SER A 24 4.44 -11.14 -8.55
CA SER A 24 3.55 -11.65 -9.58
C SER A 24 3.16 -10.53 -10.57
N VAL A 25 2.54 -10.93 -11.68
CA VAL A 25 1.93 -10.02 -12.65
C VAL A 25 0.45 -10.33 -12.68
N ASP A 26 -0.36 -9.32 -12.39
CA ASP A 26 -1.82 -9.41 -12.48
C ASP A 26 -2.28 -8.95 -13.86
N HIS A 27 -3.26 -9.68 -14.40
CA HIS A 27 -4.09 -9.28 -15.53
C HIS A 27 -5.27 -8.49 -14.94
N PHE A 28 -5.22 -7.16 -15.01
CA PHE A 28 -6.22 -6.30 -14.35
C PHE A 28 -7.64 -6.70 -14.77
N LYS A 29 -7.90 -6.72 -16.08
CA LYS A 29 -8.96 -7.52 -16.69
C LYS A 29 -8.52 -8.97 -16.78
N SER A 30 -9.24 -9.84 -16.08
CA SER A 30 -9.04 -11.30 -16.06
C SER A 30 -8.88 -11.87 -17.48
N LYS A 31 -7.83 -12.65 -17.72
CA LYS A 31 -7.62 -13.33 -19.01
C LYS A 31 -8.69 -14.39 -19.33
N ASP A 32 -9.38 -14.89 -18.31
CA ASP A 32 -10.40 -15.94 -18.45
C ASP A 32 -11.69 -15.34 -19.02
N ASP A 33 -12.00 -14.10 -18.61
CA ASP A 33 -13.20 -13.35 -19.00
C ASP A 33 -12.89 -12.37 -20.17
N TYR A 34 -11.63 -11.95 -20.34
CA TYR A 34 -11.13 -11.02 -21.37
C TYR A 34 -9.88 -11.55 -22.11
N PRO A 35 -9.97 -12.69 -22.84
CA PRO A 35 -8.81 -13.29 -23.50
C PRO A 35 -8.16 -12.38 -24.57
N GLN A 36 -8.92 -11.48 -25.20
CA GLN A 36 -8.40 -10.48 -26.14
C GLN A 36 -7.50 -9.41 -25.49
N ASP A 37 -7.61 -9.22 -24.17
CA ASP A 37 -6.82 -8.26 -23.39
C ASP A 37 -5.63 -8.94 -22.67
N ALA A 38 -5.51 -10.27 -22.78
CA ALA A 38 -4.53 -11.07 -22.04
C ALA A 38 -3.05 -10.80 -22.40
N TYR A 39 -2.78 -10.14 -23.53
CA TYR A 39 -1.42 -9.82 -24.01
C TYR A 39 -1.14 -8.33 -24.18
N LYS A 40 -1.99 -7.46 -23.60
CA LYS A 40 -1.82 -6.00 -23.66
C LYS A 40 -1.03 -5.50 -22.46
N TRP A 41 0.02 -4.71 -22.70
CA TRP A 41 0.86 -4.12 -21.64
C TRP A 41 0.06 -3.24 -20.67
N GLU A 42 -0.92 -2.50 -21.18
CA GLU A 42 -1.84 -1.67 -20.38
C GLU A 42 -2.70 -2.48 -19.40
N ASN A 43 -2.84 -3.80 -19.60
CA ASN A 43 -3.60 -4.70 -18.74
C ASN A 43 -2.74 -5.35 -17.62
N TYR A 44 -1.43 -5.05 -17.55
CA TYR A 44 -0.54 -5.69 -16.58
C TYR A 44 -0.20 -4.81 -15.37
N ARG A 45 -0.38 -5.34 -14.16
CA ARG A 45 0.04 -4.71 -12.90
C ARG A 45 1.13 -5.54 -12.21
N LEU A 46 2.22 -4.90 -11.77
CA LEU A 46 3.19 -5.57 -10.89
C LEU A 46 2.62 -5.62 -9.48
N VAL A 47 2.50 -6.81 -8.90
CA VAL A 47 1.84 -7.01 -7.60
C VAL A 47 2.56 -8.07 -6.79
N CYS A 48 2.38 -8.08 -5.47
CA CYS A 48 2.72 -9.27 -4.70
C CYS A 48 1.64 -10.35 -4.89
N GLY A 49 2.01 -11.62 -4.82
CA GLY A 49 1.10 -12.74 -5.05
C GLY A 49 -0.06 -12.80 -4.06
N THR A 50 0.09 -12.24 -2.86
CA THR A 50 -1.01 -12.08 -1.89
C THR A 50 -2.10 -11.16 -2.45
N MET A 51 -1.75 -10.01 -3.04
CA MET A 51 -2.74 -9.12 -3.64
C MET A 51 -3.32 -9.71 -4.93
N ASN A 52 -2.50 -10.37 -5.75
CA ASN A 52 -2.97 -11.06 -6.96
C ASN A 52 -4.04 -12.12 -6.60
N GLY A 53 -3.76 -12.97 -5.60
CA GLY A 53 -4.70 -13.98 -5.13
C GLY A 53 -5.97 -13.40 -4.48
N ARG A 54 -5.89 -12.24 -3.84
CA ARG A 54 -7.05 -11.54 -3.24
C ARG A 54 -7.96 -10.89 -4.28
N LYS A 55 -7.39 -10.25 -5.31
CA LYS A 55 -8.16 -9.77 -6.47
C LYS A 55 -8.75 -10.94 -7.26
N GLY A 56 -7.92 -11.93 -7.61
CA GLY A 56 -8.29 -13.00 -8.53
C GLY A 56 -8.88 -12.44 -9.83
N LYS A 57 -10.11 -12.85 -10.14
CA LYS A 57 -10.88 -12.35 -11.29
C LYS A 57 -11.95 -11.31 -10.95
N HIS A 58 -11.92 -10.72 -9.75
CA HIS A 58 -12.90 -9.71 -9.37
C HIS A 58 -12.58 -8.35 -10.01
N GLU A 59 -13.62 -7.69 -10.50
CA GLU A 59 -13.57 -6.38 -11.19
C GLU A 59 -13.90 -5.20 -10.27
N ASP A 60 -14.17 -5.46 -8.98
CA ASP A 60 -14.48 -4.44 -7.96
C ASP A 60 -13.23 -3.76 -7.35
N VAL A 61 -12.06 -4.01 -7.95
CA VAL A 61 -10.79 -3.36 -7.65
C VAL A 61 -10.58 -2.19 -8.60
N LEU A 62 -10.42 -0.98 -8.07
CA LEU A 62 -10.02 0.19 -8.85
C LEU A 62 -8.63 0.01 -9.46
N ASP A 63 -8.47 0.42 -10.72
CA ASP A 63 -7.21 0.30 -11.45
C ASP A 63 -6.16 1.28 -10.88
N PRO A 64 -4.97 0.82 -10.43
CA PRO A 64 -3.86 1.69 -10.04
C PRO A 64 -3.41 2.70 -11.11
N PHE A 65 -3.79 2.51 -12.37
CA PHE A 65 -3.52 3.46 -13.46
C PHE A 65 -4.60 4.54 -13.63
N THR A 66 -5.76 4.42 -12.98
CA THR A 66 -6.86 5.40 -13.08
C THR A 66 -7.17 6.11 -11.76
N ILE A 67 -6.76 5.54 -10.61
CA ILE A 67 -6.88 6.18 -9.29
C ILE A 67 -6.19 7.55 -9.31
N GLN A 68 -6.87 8.57 -8.79
CA GLN A 68 -6.33 9.94 -8.70
C GLN A 68 -5.73 10.23 -7.31
N GLU A 69 -4.92 11.27 -7.23
CA GLU A 69 -4.43 11.81 -5.95
C GLU A 69 -5.61 12.19 -5.04
N GLY A 70 -5.48 11.88 -3.74
CA GLY A 70 -6.53 12.17 -2.77
C GLY A 70 -7.79 11.30 -2.89
N TRP A 71 -7.76 10.18 -3.62
CA TRP A 71 -8.85 9.18 -3.55
C TRP A 71 -8.75 8.32 -2.28
N PHE A 72 -7.57 7.76 -2.04
CA PHE A 72 -7.26 6.94 -0.87
C PHE A 72 -6.42 7.78 0.11
N GLU A 73 -6.78 7.78 1.38
CA GLU A 73 -6.06 8.47 2.47
C GLU A 73 -5.56 7.46 3.51
N LEU A 74 -4.38 7.69 4.09
CA LEU A 74 -3.80 6.84 5.14
C LEU A 74 -3.99 7.51 6.50
N HIS A 75 -4.77 6.90 7.38
CA HIS A 75 -5.04 7.48 8.69
C HIS A 75 -3.89 7.20 9.67
N PHE A 76 -3.41 8.21 10.39
CA PHE A 76 -2.42 8.02 11.45
C PHE A 76 -3.06 8.25 12.83
N PRO A 77 -2.64 7.55 13.91
CA PRO A 77 -1.55 6.57 13.99
C PRO A 77 -1.97 5.12 13.69
N SER A 78 -3.25 4.85 13.43
CA SER A 78 -3.77 3.50 13.14
C SER A 78 -3.11 2.84 11.93
N LEU A 79 -2.53 3.66 11.05
CA LEU A 79 -2.41 3.33 9.64
C LEU A 79 -3.86 2.99 9.16
N GLN A 80 -4.05 2.04 8.26
CA GLN A 80 -5.35 1.81 7.59
C GLN A 80 -5.67 2.90 6.56
N VAL A 81 -6.19 2.44 5.43
CA VAL A 81 -6.55 3.24 4.27
C VAL A 81 -8.06 3.44 4.27
N HIS A 82 -8.51 4.65 3.96
CA HIS A 82 -9.91 5.06 3.88
C HIS A 82 -10.12 5.82 2.56
N PRO A 83 -11.35 5.92 2.02
CA PRO A 83 -11.65 6.92 1.01
C PRO A 83 -11.61 8.33 1.60
N ASN A 84 -11.24 9.30 0.78
CA ASN A 84 -11.36 10.71 1.15
C ASN A 84 -12.82 11.10 1.43
N GLU A 85 -13.06 11.71 2.58
CA GLU A 85 -14.40 12.10 3.06
C GLU A 85 -15.13 13.08 2.12
N ASN A 86 -14.39 13.82 1.29
CA ASN A 86 -14.91 14.84 0.37
C ASN A 86 -15.35 14.28 -0.99
N LEU A 87 -15.14 12.99 -1.26
CA LEU A 87 -15.64 12.34 -2.48
C LEU A 87 -17.16 12.10 -2.41
N ASP A 88 -17.78 11.88 -3.56
CA ASP A 88 -19.14 11.36 -3.64
C ASP A 88 -19.23 9.90 -3.15
N GLU A 89 -20.44 9.46 -2.82
CA GLU A 89 -20.67 8.15 -2.21
C GLU A 89 -20.43 6.97 -3.18
N ASP A 90 -20.56 7.17 -4.49
CA ASP A 90 -20.27 6.13 -5.49
C ASP A 90 -18.74 5.88 -5.55
N ALA A 91 -17.94 6.94 -5.61
CA ALA A 91 -16.48 6.87 -5.54
C ALA A 91 -16.01 6.26 -4.21
N LYS A 92 -16.55 6.71 -3.07
CA LYS A 92 -16.28 6.10 -1.75
C LYS A 92 -16.59 4.61 -1.72
N SER A 93 -17.71 4.19 -2.32
CA SER A 93 -18.14 2.80 -2.36
C SER A 93 -17.19 1.92 -3.20
N GLN A 94 -16.70 2.43 -4.34
CA GLN A 94 -15.69 1.75 -5.16
C GLN A 94 -14.33 1.63 -4.44
N ILE A 95 -13.92 2.67 -3.72
CA ILE A 95 -12.70 2.67 -2.89
C ILE A 95 -12.83 1.66 -1.74
N TRP A 96 -13.99 1.62 -1.05
CA TRP A 96 -14.25 0.61 -0.02
C TRP A 96 -14.27 -0.81 -0.57
N ALA A 97 -14.91 -1.05 -1.73
CA ALA A 97 -14.87 -2.34 -2.41
C ALA A 97 -13.42 -2.77 -2.69
N THR A 98 -12.58 -1.85 -3.16
CA THR A 98 -11.14 -2.08 -3.38
C THR A 98 -10.39 -2.42 -2.08
N ILE A 99 -10.58 -1.63 -1.02
CA ILE A 99 -9.96 -1.82 0.30
C ILE A 99 -10.33 -3.18 0.90
N HIS A 100 -11.60 -3.59 0.78
CA HIS A 100 -12.10 -4.87 1.29
C HIS A 100 -11.66 -6.05 0.43
N ARG A 101 -11.75 -5.96 -0.91
CA ARG A 101 -11.34 -7.01 -1.85
C ARG A 101 -9.87 -7.38 -1.68
N LEU A 102 -9.00 -6.37 -1.59
CA LEU A 102 -7.57 -6.54 -1.42
C LEU A 102 -7.15 -6.69 0.05
N ASP A 103 -8.09 -6.57 1.00
CA ASP A 103 -7.87 -6.55 2.45
C ASP A 103 -6.66 -5.64 2.82
N LEU A 104 -6.70 -4.39 2.32
CA LEU A 104 -5.63 -3.40 2.52
C LEU A 104 -5.50 -2.98 3.98
N ASN A 105 -6.54 -3.18 4.79
CA ASN A 105 -6.59 -2.88 6.22
C ASN A 105 -6.37 -4.11 7.12
N GLY A 106 -6.19 -5.29 6.53
CA GLY A 106 -5.85 -6.51 7.27
C GLY A 106 -4.46 -6.46 7.90
N ALA A 107 -4.25 -7.34 8.87
CA ALA A 107 -3.05 -7.38 9.72
C ALA A 107 -1.75 -7.42 8.91
N THR A 108 -1.69 -8.16 7.80
CA THR A 108 -0.49 -8.24 6.94
C THR A 108 -0.14 -6.90 6.30
N CYS A 109 -1.11 -6.17 5.75
CA CYS A 109 -0.88 -4.87 5.13
C CYS A 109 -0.59 -3.78 6.18
N VAL A 110 -1.27 -3.82 7.33
CA VAL A 110 -0.99 -2.92 8.46
C VAL A 110 0.41 -3.14 9.05
N SER A 111 0.80 -4.40 9.26
CA SER A 111 2.14 -4.76 9.72
C SER A 111 3.21 -4.34 8.72
N GLY A 112 3.02 -4.62 7.43
CA GLY A 112 3.93 -4.17 6.37
C GLY A 112 4.10 -2.65 6.33
N ARG A 113 3.00 -1.88 6.46
CA ARG A 113 3.06 -0.42 6.60
C ARG A 113 3.88 -0.01 7.82
N ARG A 114 3.65 -0.64 8.98
CA ARG A 114 4.40 -0.37 10.23
C ARG A 114 5.90 -0.63 10.08
N SER A 115 6.31 -1.76 9.47
CA SER A 115 7.72 -2.09 9.26
C SER A 115 8.49 -1.05 8.45
N TRP A 116 7.82 -0.31 7.56
CA TRP A 116 8.44 0.78 6.79
C TRP A 116 8.48 2.12 7.53
N ILE A 117 7.53 2.40 8.44
CA ILE A 117 7.50 3.66 9.19
C ILE A 117 8.36 3.64 10.46
N GLN A 118 8.42 2.51 11.18
CA GLN A 118 9.12 2.40 12.47
C GLN A 118 10.58 2.87 12.40
N PRO A 119 11.40 2.48 11.40
CA PRO A 119 12.80 2.91 11.35
C PRO A 119 12.99 4.41 11.10
N TYR A 120 11.98 5.07 10.50
CA TYR A 120 11.97 6.52 10.32
C TYR A 120 11.53 7.26 11.60
N LEU A 121 10.46 6.80 12.25
CA LEU A 121 10.01 7.36 13.54
C LEU A 121 11.08 7.23 14.63
N ASN A 122 11.87 6.17 14.60
CA ASN A 122 13.00 5.94 15.51
C ASN A 122 14.27 6.71 15.11
N GLY A 123 14.23 7.54 14.06
CA GLY A 123 15.37 8.34 13.60
C GLY A 123 16.52 7.56 12.95
N VAL A 124 16.36 6.26 12.71
CA VAL A 124 17.39 5.38 12.12
C VAL A 124 17.55 5.62 10.62
N TYR A 125 16.44 5.95 9.93
CA TYR A 125 16.42 6.24 8.49
C TYR A 125 15.69 7.55 8.17
N PRO A 126 16.07 8.28 7.11
CA PRO A 126 15.37 9.48 6.66
C PRO A 126 14.04 9.16 5.96
N LEU A 127 13.17 10.16 5.80
CA LEU A 127 11.90 10.04 5.06
C LEU A 127 12.05 9.49 3.62
N SER A 128 13.20 9.69 2.99
CA SER A 128 13.50 9.11 1.67
C SER A 128 13.49 7.58 1.66
N PHE A 129 13.83 6.92 2.77
CA PHE A 129 13.68 5.46 2.93
C PHE A 129 12.21 5.04 2.86
N VAL A 130 11.32 5.74 3.59
CA VAL A 130 9.87 5.49 3.53
C VAL A 130 9.35 5.75 2.11
N ARG A 131 9.85 6.78 1.42
CA ARG A 131 9.48 7.08 0.03
C ARG A 131 9.90 6.00 -0.96
N GLU A 132 11.06 5.37 -0.76
CA GLU A 132 11.53 4.25 -1.58
C GLU A 132 10.74 2.96 -1.29
N LYS A 133 10.42 2.67 -0.02
CA LYS A 133 9.84 1.38 0.39
C LYS A 133 8.31 1.37 0.46
N ALA A 134 7.69 2.51 0.71
CA ALA A 134 6.25 2.70 0.85
C ALA A 134 5.81 4.09 0.32
N PRO A 135 5.94 4.37 -1.00
CA PRO A 135 5.72 5.71 -1.56
C PRO A 135 4.37 6.36 -1.20
N PHE A 136 3.27 5.60 -1.14
CA PHE A 136 1.96 6.11 -0.71
C PHE A 136 1.98 6.63 0.73
N MET A 137 2.65 5.92 1.64
CA MET A 137 2.81 6.38 3.03
C MET A 137 3.65 7.65 3.12
N ALA A 138 4.75 7.74 2.37
CA ALA A 138 5.58 8.94 2.36
C ALA A 138 4.85 10.15 1.75
N HIS A 139 3.97 9.91 0.76
CA HIS A 139 3.06 10.93 0.24
C HIS A 139 2.09 11.40 1.34
N GLU A 140 1.40 10.49 2.02
CA GLU A 140 0.44 10.84 3.08
C GLU A 140 1.07 11.54 4.28
N LEU A 141 2.26 11.12 4.72
CA LEU A 141 3.07 11.84 5.72
C LEU A 141 3.36 13.28 5.28
N THR A 142 3.63 13.49 3.99
CA THR A 142 3.92 14.81 3.43
C THR A 142 2.65 15.66 3.37
N ARG A 143 1.56 15.12 2.80
CA ARG A 143 0.27 15.80 2.61
C ARG A 143 -0.36 16.23 3.94
N GLN A 144 -0.26 15.39 4.97
CA GLN A 144 -0.81 15.66 6.31
C GLN A 144 0.16 16.44 7.22
N ASN A 145 1.34 16.84 6.73
CA ASN A 145 2.39 17.54 7.48
C ASN A 145 2.92 16.78 8.72
N LEU A 146 2.88 15.44 8.72
CA LEU A 146 3.27 14.59 9.85
C LEU A 146 4.75 14.15 9.82
N GLN A 147 5.61 14.97 9.20
CA GLN A 147 7.03 14.64 8.99
C GLN A 147 7.93 14.91 10.21
N ASP A 148 7.41 15.57 11.26
CA ASP A 148 8.11 15.73 12.53
C ASP A 148 7.84 14.52 13.44
N ILE A 149 8.88 13.71 13.67
CA ILE A 149 8.84 12.51 14.51
C ILE A 149 8.60 12.82 16.00
N ASN A 150 8.75 14.10 16.41
CA ASN A 150 8.51 14.56 17.77
C ASN A 150 7.02 14.87 18.04
N MET A 151 6.15 14.86 17.03
CA MET A 151 4.71 15.04 17.21
C MET A 151 4.11 13.94 18.09
N SER A 152 3.19 14.32 18.98
CA SER A 152 2.58 13.42 19.97
C SER A 152 1.72 12.30 19.36
N ILE A 153 1.25 12.47 18.13
CA ILE A 153 0.57 11.40 17.37
C ILE A 153 1.43 10.13 17.24
N TRP A 154 2.76 10.27 17.30
CA TRP A 154 3.71 9.16 17.22
C TRP A 154 4.02 8.49 18.55
N ASP A 155 3.54 9.00 19.69
CA ASP A 155 3.89 8.46 21.00
C ASP A 155 3.36 7.02 21.19
N ALA A 156 2.25 6.68 20.54
CA ALA A 156 1.72 5.31 20.47
C ALA A 156 2.65 4.31 19.75
N PHE A 157 3.52 4.78 18.84
CA PHE A 157 4.54 3.93 18.21
C PHE A 157 5.79 3.80 19.08
N LYS A 158 6.22 4.90 19.72
CA LYS A 158 7.39 4.94 20.62
C LYS A 158 7.21 3.99 21.81
N GLN A 159 6.01 3.96 22.39
CA GLN A 159 5.66 3.08 23.53
C GLN A 159 5.66 1.58 23.20
N GLN A 160 5.72 1.18 21.92
CA GLN A 160 5.71 -0.25 21.54
C GLN A 160 7.11 -0.87 21.38
N ASP A 161 8.19 -0.07 21.30
CA ASP A 161 9.56 -0.59 21.18
C ASP A 161 10.19 -1.03 22.52
N ASP A 162 9.73 -0.49 23.66
CA ASP A 162 10.27 -0.74 25.01
C ASP A 162 10.15 -2.20 25.53
N THR A 163 9.68 -3.14 24.71
CA THR A 163 9.44 -4.54 25.11
C THR A 163 10.19 -5.60 24.30
N ILE A 164 10.88 -5.24 23.21
CA ILE A 164 11.61 -6.21 22.37
C ILE A 164 13.06 -6.36 22.84
N SER A 165 13.21 -7.10 23.95
CA SER A 165 14.48 -7.69 24.36
C SER A 165 14.90 -8.75 23.34
N TYR A 166 15.81 -8.39 22.43
CA TYR A 166 16.45 -9.34 21.51
C TYR A 166 17.30 -10.36 22.29
N ARG A 167 16.68 -11.49 22.66
CA ARG A 167 17.39 -12.70 23.07
C ARG A 167 17.65 -13.55 21.84
N TRP A 168 18.93 -13.67 21.50
CA TRP A 168 19.46 -14.67 20.57
C TRP A 168 19.66 -16.01 21.29
#